data_AF-A0A0F2LCZ5-F1
#
_entry.id   AF-A0A0F2LCZ5-F1
#
_cell.length_a   1.000
_cell.length_b   1.000
_cell.length_c   1.000
_cell.angle_alpha   90.00
_cell.angle_beta   90.00
_cell.angle_gamma   90.00
#
_symmetry.space_group_name_H-M   'P 1'
#
loop_
_entity.id
_entity.type
_entity.pdbx_description
1 polymer ?
#
loop_
_entity_poly.entity_id
_entity_poly.type
_entity_poly.pdbx_seq_one_letter_code
_entity_poly.pdbx_strand_id
1 'polypeptide(L)' 'MITNLRCIRCGSPLILREKRGQVGLYCASCRIGVVMLEGDLKRYVSDERMDWRGLLMTLFAAHAARLALLSPQQ' A
#
# COMPACT_ATOMS: atom_id res chain seq x y z
N MET A 1 1.63 4.80 10.48
CA MET A 1 1.62 3.53 11.25
C MET A 1 2.55 2.52 10.57
N ILE A 2 3.36 1.74 11.30
CA ILE A 2 4.16 0.66 10.70
C ILE A 2 3.26 -0.57 10.56
N THR A 3 3.26 -1.20 9.39
CA THR A 3 2.49 -2.42 9.14
C THR A 3 3.36 -3.65 9.37
N ASN A 4 2.74 -4.82 9.58
CA ASN A 4 3.45 -6.11 9.57
C ASN A 4 3.88 -6.54 8.16
N LEU A 5 3.55 -5.77 7.12
CA LEU A 5 3.90 -6.06 5.74
C LEU A 5 5.35 -5.61 5.46
N ARG A 6 6.06 -6.40 4.66
CA ARG A 6 7.46 -6.15 4.28
C ARG A 6 7.59 -5.95 2.79
N CYS A 7 8.47 -5.04 2.38
CA CYS A 7 8.77 -4.81 0.97
C CYS A 7 9.37 -6.07 0.36
N ILE A 8 8.73 -6.61 -0.69
CA ILE A 8 9.15 -7.86 -1.35
C ILE A 8 10.57 -7.75 -1.93
N ARG A 9 10.99 -6.54 -2.33
CA ARG A 9 12.32 -6.30 -2.90
C ARG A 9 13.45 -6.29 -1.87
N CYS A 10 13.24 -5.75 -0.67
CA CYS A 10 14.34 -5.50 0.30
C CYS A 10 14.08 -5.97 1.73
N GLY A 11 12.93 -6.58 2.00
CA GLY A 11 12.54 -7.08 3.33
C GLY A 11 12.25 -5.99 4.39
N SER A 12 12.46 -4.71 4.08
CA SER A 12 12.22 -3.60 5.00
C SER A 12 10.72 -3.43 5.28
N PRO A 13 10.31 -2.98 6.48
CA PRO A 13 8.90 -2.73 6.81
C PRO A 13 8.24 -1.73 5.85
N LEU A 14 6.98 -1.98 5.52
CA LEU A 14 6.13 -1.03 4.81
C LEU A 14 5.41 -0.11 5.81
N ILE A 15 5.43 1.18 5.48
CA ILE A 15 4.83 2.24 6.29
C ILE A 15 3.49 2.60 5.66
N LEU A 16 2.43 2.52 6.45
CA LEU A 16 1.13 3.09 6.10
C LEU A 16 1.18 4.61 6.28
N ARG A 17 0.88 5.33 5.21
CA ARG A 17 0.79 6.78 5.17
C ARG A 17 -0.62 7.20 4.82
N GLU A 18 -1.13 8.16 5.57
CA GLU A 18 -2.44 8.77 5.36
C GLU A 18 -2.23 10.28 5.19
N LYS A 19 -2.74 10.86 4.11
CA LYS A 19 -2.62 12.29 3.84
C LYS A 19 -3.76 12.77 2.96
N ARG A 20 -4.57 13.73 3.44
CA ARG A 20 -5.59 14.46 2.66
C ARG A 20 -6.43 13.55 1.76
N GLY A 21 -7.16 12.60 2.36
CA GLY A 21 -8.03 11.66 1.62
C GLY A 21 -7.27 10.57 0.85
N GLN A 22 -5.96 10.42 1.05
CA GLN A 22 -5.19 9.35 0.44
C GLN A 22 -4.64 8.41 1.51
N VAL A 23 -4.65 7.13 1.21
CA VAL A 23 -4.01 6.09 2.02
C VAL A 23 -3.06 5.30 1.14
N GLY A 24 -1.86 5.03 1.63
CA GLY A 24 -0.84 4.36 0.82
C GLY A 24 0.19 3.57 1.64
N LEU A 25 0.86 2.65 0.96
CA LEU A 25 2.01 1.93 1.50
C LEU A 25 3.30 2.47 0.88
N TYR A 26 4.30 2.68 1.71
CA TYR A 26 5.59 3.20 1.30
C TYR A 26 6.75 2.41 1.91
N CYS A 27 7.71 2.01 1.09
CA CYS A 27 8.99 1.48 1.52
C CYS A 27 10.03 2.61 1.57
N ALA A 28 10.53 2.93 2.77
CA ALA A 28 11.56 3.96 2.93
C ALA A 28 12.89 3.60 2.26
N SER A 29 13.32 2.33 2.36
CA SER A 29 14.58 1.85 1.81
C SER A 29 14.59 1.86 0.28
N CYS A 30 13.52 1.37 -0.37
CA CYS A 30 13.41 1.39 -1.83
C CYS A 30 12.93 2.73 -2.39
N ARG A 31 12.43 3.64 -1.54
CA ARG A 31 11.72 4.88 -1.92
C ARG A 31 10.57 4.66 -2.91
N ILE A 32 9.90 3.51 -2.81
CA ILE A 32 8.76 3.14 -3.66
C ILE A 32 7.50 3.17 -2.81
N GLY A 33 6.42 3.70 -3.37
CA GLY A 33 5.12 3.70 -2.72
C GLY A 33 3.97 3.61 -3.71
N VAL A 34 2.82 3.24 -3.17
CA VAL A 34 1.54 3.22 -3.86
C VAL A 34 0.52 3.93 -2.99
N VAL A 35 -0.42 4.60 -3.64
CA VAL A 35 -1.47 5.38 -2.97
C VAL A 35 -2.81 5.02 -3.58
N MET A 36 -3.83 5.08 -2.74
CA MET A 36 -5.22 4.99 -3.11
C MET A 36 -5.89 6.32 -2.77
N LEU A 37 -6.71 6.82 -3.69
CA LEU A 37 -7.43 8.09 -3.55
C LEU A 37 -8.76 7.89 -2.84
N GLU A 38 -9.29 8.96 -2.26
CA GLU A 38 -10.51 8.95 -1.44
C GLU A 38 -11.71 8.29 -2.13
N GLY A 39 -11.86 8.54 -3.44
CA GLY A 39 -12.93 7.94 -4.23
C GLY A 39 -12.90 6.41 -4.24
N ASP A 40 -11.71 5.81 -4.24
CA ASP A 40 -11.51 4.36 -4.23
C ASP A 40 -11.59 3.78 -2.82
N LEU A 41 -11.25 4.57 -1.79
CA LEU A 41 -11.35 4.14 -0.39
C LEU A 41 -12.79 3.81 0.01
N LYS A 42 -13.79 4.44 -0.62
CA LYS A 42 -15.22 4.17 -0.36
C LYS A 42 -15.59 2.70 -0.54
N ARG A 43 -14.85 1.95 -1.38
CA ARG A 43 -15.08 0.51 -1.61
C ARG A 43 -14.71 -0.36 -0.41
N TYR A 44 -13.93 0.18 0.53
CA TYR A 44 -13.50 -0.48 1.75
C TYR A 44 -14.30 -0.03 2.97
N VAL A 45 -15.35 0.76 2.79
CA VAL A 45 -16.22 1.23 3.88
C VAL A 45 -17.55 0.48 3.79
N SER A 46 -17.93 -0.22 4.85
CA SER A 46 -19.24 -0.88 5.02
C SER A 46 -19.77 -0.56 6.40
N ASP A 47 -21.04 -0.15 6.51
CA ASP A 47 -21.68 0.21 7.79
C ASP A 47 -20.83 1.16 8.66
N GLU A 48 -20.29 2.21 8.03
CA GLU A 48 -19.39 3.20 8.65
C GLU A 48 -18.08 2.62 9.23
N ARG A 49 -17.77 1.36 8.95
CA ARG A 49 -16.53 0.70 9.34
C ARG A 49 -15.61 0.52 8.15
N MET A 50 -14.34 0.83 8.36
CA MET A 50 -13.28 0.61 7.38
C MET A 50 -12.77 -0.83 7.45
N ASP A 51 -12.80 -1.55 6.33
CA ASP A 51 -12.08 -2.81 6.13
C ASP A 51 -10.59 -2.53 5.90
N TRP A 52 -9.89 -2.29 7.00
CA TRP A 52 -8.43 -2.06 7.00
C TRP A 52 -7.65 -3.25 6.44
N ARG A 53 -8.14 -4.49 6.63
CA ARG A 53 -7.43 -5.68 6.18
C ARG A 53 -7.48 -5.77 4.66
N GLY A 54 -8.66 -5.63 4.07
CA GLY A 54 -8.83 -5.59 2.61
C GLY A 54 -8.03 -4.46 1.99
N LEU A 55 -8.13 -3.25 2.55
CA LEU A 55 -7.39 -2.08 2.07
C LEU A 55 -5.87 -2.30 2.08
N LEU A 56 -5.33 -2.78 3.20
CA LEU A 56 -3.90 -3.05 3.34
C LEU A 56 -3.41 -4.11 2.35
N MET A 57 -4.19 -5.18 2.14
CA MET A 57 -3.83 -6.23 1.20
C MET A 57 -3.88 -5.76 -0.26
N THR A 58 -4.85 -4.92 -0.63
CA THR A 58 -4.88 -4.32 -1.97
C THR A 58 -3.70 -3.39 -2.20
N LEU A 59 -3.39 -2.52 -1.23
CA LEU A 59 -2.20 -1.66 -1.30
C LEU A 59 -0.91 -2.49 -1.40
N PHE A 60 -0.83 -3.62 -0.68
CA PHE A 60 0.32 -4.50 -0.75
C PHE A 60 0.48 -5.14 -2.14
N ALA A 61 -0.62 -5.64 -2.72
CA ALA A 61 -0.63 -6.21 -4.06
C ALA A 61 -0.23 -5.16 -5.12
N ALA A 62 -0.76 -3.94 -5.02
CA ALA A 62 -0.36 -2.83 -5.89
C ALA A 62 1.13 -2.49 -5.76
N HIS A 63 1.67 -2.49 -4.53
CA HIS A 63 3.10 -2.29 -4.29
C HIS A 63 3.95 -3.40 -4.95
N ALA A 64 3.53 -4.66 -4.82
CA ALA A 64 4.19 -5.80 -5.46
C ALA A 64 4.17 -5.69 -7.00
N ALA A 65 3.01 -5.37 -7.58
CA ALA A 65 2.86 -5.18 -9.02
C ALA A 65 3.75 -4.02 -9.53
N ARG A 66 3.79 -2.90 -8.81
CA ARG A 66 4.67 -1.76 -9.15
C ARG A 66 6.14 -2.16 -9.14
N LEU A 67 6.57 -2.98 -8.17
CA LEU A 67 7.93 -3.51 -8.15
C LEU A 67 8.23 -4.39 -9.37
N ALA A 68 7.32 -5.28 -9.75
CA ALA A 68 7.47 -6.14 -10.92
C ALA A 68 7.59 -5.34 -12.23
N LEU A 69 6.86 -4.22 -12.34
CA LEU A 69 6.95 -3.33 -13.50
C LEU A 69 8.25 -2.50 -13.53
N LEU A 70 8.82 -2.18 -12.37
CA LEU A 70 10.06 -1.40 -12.25
C LEU A 70 11.33 -2.26 -12.32
N SER A 71 11.20 -3.56 -12.08
CA SER A 71 12.25 -4.55 -12.26
C SER A 71 11.94 -5.32 -13.55
N PRO A 72 12.25 -4.79 -14.75
CA PRO A 72 12.16 -5.60 -15.95
C PRO A 72 13.00 -6.86 -15.72
N GLN A 73 12.38 -8.02 -15.96
CA GLN A 73 13.03 -9.32 -15.90
C GLN A 73 14.33 -9.24 -16.72
N GLN A 74 15.48 -9.31 -16.04
CA GLN A 74 16.75 -9.60 -16.68
C GLN A 74 16.90 -11.11 -16.81
#